data_AF-A0A017T8J3-F1
#
_entry.id   AF-A0A017T8J3-F1
#
_cell.length_a   1.000
_cell.length_b   1.000
_cell.length_c   1.000
_cell.angle_alpha   90.00
_cell.angle_beta   90.00
_cell.angle_gamma   90.00
#
_symmetry.space_group_name_H-M   'P 1'
#
loop_
_entity.id
_entity.type
_entity.pdbx_description
1 polymer ?
#
loop_
_entity_poly.entity_id
_entity_poly.type
_entity_poly.pdbx_seq_one_letter_code
_entity_poly.pdbx_strand_id
1 'polypeptide(L)'
;MTSFTLRLTAGDFDAYSPTKATSKAYSRPRMEIKQRVLAWARGMAARLAEHGISVDVHGSDEHPSLRNRYRVDCQWVFFWRDEKARDDLDRLLARGRTISAELDDVSPYRRHAFLALRLAENEVEVCFAVHPDAKVDIENLRARLEAEDSPLPAELSTALHALPEQFTFGAGDERVPCSSATPEAILTALRSAAAGQVPLWIGWSLPRDTALEHADILDEQLEDALAALSPIYRLVAWSRENDHLALDSRLEGIEQERARTHAELEAENERWRAEQTAARERSMEQARVRLDEALPARRPTLETLFRSLGPRPGQGAPANKPTAPRPPGPAGSPGPRRPDDASSGPRKAPGRPAHPAQHAGGRPAPGAPHDRGRERDGRDGRDTHVRDDRFRDRERRDPAPQPGAHAAPSAQPTQSAPPTQPAHDQAGAHTSPAPGAAEPRVHTGGPLDKGASVRVLRGPFEGKLGTIGDLDGKGGARVLLGLLSTRLDLSDLEPVSEAQGRPSPAAPLRKPQGADPRKAR
;
A
#
# COMPACT_ATOMS: atom_id res chain seq x y z
N MET A 1 4.39 -0.04 -25.52
CA MET A 1 3.90 -0.45 -24.19
C MET A 1 2.38 -0.34 -24.22
N THR A 2 1.64 -1.36 -23.78
CA THR A 2 0.17 -1.28 -23.73
C THR A 2 -0.22 -0.33 -22.60
N SER A 3 -0.69 0.87 -22.94
CA SER A 3 -1.23 1.81 -21.95
C SER A 3 -2.48 1.20 -21.34
N PHE A 4 -2.44 0.93 -20.03
CA PHE A 4 -3.61 0.45 -19.29
C PHE A 4 -4.51 1.64 -18.96
N THR A 5 -5.76 1.57 -19.39
CA THR A 5 -6.73 2.67 -19.24
C THR A 5 -7.56 2.44 -17.97
N LEU A 6 -7.63 3.43 -17.07
CA LEU A 6 -8.46 3.45 -15.86
C LEU A 6 -9.95 3.52 -16.21
N ARG A 7 -10.33 4.43 -17.13
CA ARG A 7 -11.72 4.72 -17.56
C ARG A 7 -12.71 4.73 -16.39
N LEU A 8 -12.57 5.70 -15.49
CA LEU A 8 -13.43 5.82 -14.32
C LEU A 8 -14.89 6.03 -14.71
N THR A 9 -15.79 5.37 -13.99
CA THR A 9 -17.25 5.40 -14.20
C THR A 9 -17.95 5.82 -12.91
N ALA A 10 -19.20 6.27 -13.01
CA ALA A 10 -20.00 6.64 -11.84
C ALA A 10 -20.11 5.49 -10.82
N GLY A 11 -20.21 4.25 -11.30
CA GLY A 11 -20.24 3.05 -10.46
C GLY A 11 -18.98 2.86 -9.62
N ASP A 12 -17.84 3.37 -10.09
CA ASP A 12 -16.57 3.25 -9.39
C ASP A 12 -16.53 4.14 -8.14
N PHE A 13 -16.99 5.40 -8.27
CA PHE A 13 -17.17 6.33 -7.16
C PHE A 13 -18.26 5.85 -6.20
N ASP A 14 -19.38 5.40 -6.75
CA ASP A 14 -20.53 4.91 -5.99
C ASP A 14 -20.20 3.71 -5.10
N ALA A 15 -19.16 2.93 -5.40
CA ALA A 15 -18.73 1.82 -4.57
C ALA A 15 -18.19 2.26 -3.20
N TYR A 16 -17.80 3.53 -3.07
CA TYR A 16 -17.16 4.10 -1.87
C TYR A 16 -18.08 4.99 -1.04
N SER A 17 -19.39 5.04 -1.35
CA SER A 17 -20.32 5.86 -0.56
C SER A 17 -20.36 5.45 0.93
N PRO A 18 -20.59 6.40 1.86
CA PRO A 18 -20.69 6.12 3.30
C PRO A 18 -21.71 5.04 3.64
N THR A 19 -22.81 4.97 2.89
CA THR A 19 -23.88 3.97 3.07
C THR A 19 -23.44 2.55 2.66
N LYS A 20 -22.42 2.44 1.81
CA LYS A 20 -21.90 1.17 1.29
C LYS A 20 -20.58 0.77 1.91
N ALA A 21 -19.89 1.69 2.59
CA ALA A 21 -18.51 1.51 3.08
C ALA A 21 -18.34 0.25 3.96
N THR A 22 -19.36 -0.13 4.74
CA THR A 22 -19.34 -1.32 5.62
C THR A 22 -19.90 -2.59 4.97
N SER A 23 -20.48 -2.49 3.77
CA SER A 23 -21.15 -3.60 3.10
C SER A 23 -20.19 -4.44 2.26
N LYS A 24 -20.21 -5.76 2.49
CA LYS A 24 -19.47 -6.75 1.68
C LYS A 24 -20.04 -6.95 0.28
N ALA A 25 -21.27 -6.49 0.01
CA ALA A 25 -21.86 -6.58 -1.33
C ALA A 25 -21.07 -5.77 -2.38
N TYR A 26 -20.34 -4.74 -1.93
CA TYR A 26 -19.53 -3.87 -2.79
C TYR A 26 -18.07 -4.28 -2.86
N SER A 27 -17.65 -5.39 -2.23
CA SER A 27 -16.26 -5.87 -2.31
C SER A 27 -15.84 -6.21 -3.75
N ARG A 28 -16.75 -6.78 -4.55
CA ARG A 28 -16.44 -7.14 -5.94
C ARG A 28 -16.23 -5.90 -6.83
N PRO A 29 -17.15 -4.91 -6.89
CA PRO A 29 -16.89 -3.66 -7.60
C PRO A 29 -15.58 -2.99 -7.19
N ARG A 30 -15.29 -2.89 -5.88
CA ARG A 30 -14.03 -2.30 -5.37
C ARG A 30 -12.80 -3.09 -5.82
N MET A 31 -12.87 -4.42 -5.83
CA MET A 31 -11.80 -5.28 -6.33
C MET A 31 -11.53 -5.06 -7.82
N GLU A 32 -12.59 -4.96 -8.64
CA GLU A 32 -12.46 -4.72 -10.09
C GLU A 32 -11.78 -3.37 -10.35
N ILE A 33 -12.17 -2.32 -9.62
CA ILE A 33 -11.53 -0.99 -9.67
C ILE A 33 -10.07 -1.07 -9.23
N LYS A 34 -9.79 -1.67 -8.06
CA LYS A 34 -8.42 -1.85 -7.54
C LYS A 34 -7.53 -2.54 -8.56
N GLN A 35 -8.01 -3.58 -9.25
CA GLN A 35 -7.24 -4.28 -10.27
C GLN A 35 -6.90 -3.39 -11.47
N ARG A 36 -7.85 -2.57 -11.95
CA ARG A 36 -7.58 -1.60 -13.03
C ARG A 36 -6.58 -0.54 -12.59
N VAL A 37 -6.76 0.06 -11.42
CA VAL A 37 -5.83 1.07 -10.89
C VAL A 37 -4.42 0.49 -10.68
N LEU A 38 -4.31 -0.74 -10.17
CA LEU A 38 -3.01 -1.41 -10.03
C LEU A 38 -2.35 -1.71 -11.38
N ALA A 39 -3.11 -2.03 -12.42
CA ALA A 39 -2.57 -2.23 -13.77
C ALA A 39 -2.03 -0.93 -14.36
N TRP A 40 -2.80 0.16 -14.24
CA TRP A 40 -2.37 1.50 -14.59
C TRP A 40 -1.11 1.93 -13.82
N ALA A 41 -1.12 1.78 -12.49
CA ALA A 41 -0.01 2.16 -11.63
C ALA A 41 1.29 1.39 -11.93
N ARG A 42 1.22 0.13 -12.34
CA ARG A 42 2.43 -0.60 -12.79
C ARG A 42 3.06 0.01 -14.04
N GLY A 43 2.27 0.59 -14.94
CA GLY A 43 2.79 1.38 -16.06
C GLY A 43 3.50 2.64 -15.57
N MET A 44 2.90 3.33 -14.60
CA MET A 44 3.47 4.54 -14.01
C MET A 44 4.75 4.28 -13.20
N ALA A 45 4.90 3.12 -12.56
CA ALA A 45 6.14 2.75 -11.85
C ALA A 45 7.37 2.74 -12.78
N ALA A 46 7.22 2.27 -14.02
CA ALA A 46 8.29 2.32 -15.01
C ALA A 46 8.68 3.77 -15.37
N ARG A 47 7.67 4.65 -15.51
CA ARG A 47 7.87 6.08 -15.77
C ARG A 47 8.52 6.81 -14.59
N LEU A 48 8.15 6.47 -13.35
CA LEU A 48 8.83 7.00 -12.15
C LEU A 48 10.29 6.56 -12.07
N ALA A 49 10.62 5.35 -12.52
CA ALA A 49 12.00 4.87 -12.58
C ALA A 49 12.87 5.67 -13.56
N GLU A 50 12.30 6.18 -14.66
CA GLU A 50 13.00 7.10 -15.58
C GLU A 50 13.37 8.43 -14.90
N HIS A 51 12.61 8.83 -13.87
CA HIS A 51 12.93 9.98 -13.01
C HIS A 51 13.86 9.63 -11.84
N GLY A 52 14.41 8.41 -11.82
CA GLY A 52 15.31 7.92 -10.76
C GLY A 52 14.59 7.50 -9.49
N ILE A 53 13.27 7.23 -9.55
CA ILE A 53 12.49 6.78 -8.39
C ILE A 53 12.11 5.33 -8.58
N SER A 54 12.78 4.45 -7.84
CA SER A 54 12.42 3.03 -7.76
C SER A 54 11.26 2.85 -6.77
N VAL A 55 10.10 2.44 -7.28
CA VAL A 55 8.90 2.22 -6.46
C VAL A 55 8.27 0.86 -6.71
N ASP A 56 7.68 0.30 -5.66
CA ASP A 56 6.69 -0.76 -5.75
C ASP A 56 5.27 -0.18 -5.68
N VAL A 57 4.32 -0.95 -6.20
CA VAL A 57 2.91 -0.56 -6.25
C VAL A 57 2.08 -1.47 -5.35
N HIS A 58 1.26 -0.89 -4.48
CA HIS A 58 0.35 -1.65 -3.61
C HIS A 58 -1.03 -1.00 -3.49
N GLY A 59 -2.10 -1.78 -3.38
CA GLY A 59 -3.46 -1.26 -3.18
C GLY A 59 -4.03 -1.60 -1.81
N SER A 60 -4.70 -0.65 -1.14
CA SER A 60 -5.38 -0.88 0.14
C SER A 60 -6.44 -1.99 0.07
N ASP A 61 -6.86 -2.51 1.23
CA ASP A 61 -7.92 -3.52 1.33
C ASP A 61 -9.24 -3.01 0.71
N GLU A 62 -9.78 -3.77 -0.24
CA GLU A 62 -11.02 -3.44 -0.97
C GLU A 62 -12.30 -3.93 -0.25
N HIS A 63 -12.15 -4.79 0.76
CA HIS A 63 -13.26 -5.36 1.51
C HIS A 63 -13.21 -4.92 2.99
N PRO A 64 -14.37 -4.73 3.66
CA PRO A 64 -14.43 -4.45 5.09
C PRO A 64 -13.73 -5.57 5.89
N SER A 65 -12.65 -5.22 6.57
CA SER A 65 -11.78 -6.12 7.33
C SER A 65 -11.44 -5.50 8.69
N LEU A 66 -10.89 -6.27 9.63
CA LEU A 66 -10.36 -5.71 10.88
C LEU A 66 -9.33 -4.60 10.61
N ARG A 67 -8.59 -4.71 9.50
CA ARG A 67 -7.53 -3.78 9.16
C ARG A 67 -8.02 -2.38 8.77
N ASN A 68 -9.20 -2.29 8.18
CA ASN A 68 -9.80 -1.00 7.84
C ASN A 68 -10.97 -0.66 8.77
N ARG A 69 -10.99 -1.23 9.99
CA ARG A 69 -12.06 -1.03 10.98
C ARG A 69 -13.45 -1.35 10.39
N TYR A 70 -13.51 -2.38 9.55
CA TYR A 70 -14.69 -2.83 8.82
C TYR A 70 -15.33 -1.76 7.94
N ARG A 71 -14.52 -0.88 7.34
CA ARG A 71 -14.99 0.23 6.51
C ARG A 71 -14.05 0.46 5.32
N VAL A 72 -14.63 0.68 4.14
CA VAL A 72 -13.91 1.07 2.92
C VAL A 72 -14.63 2.25 2.29
N ASP A 73 -14.20 3.46 2.62
CA ASP A 73 -14.71 4.74 2.09
C ASP A 73 -13.85 5.33 0.98
N CYS A 74 -12.70 4.72 0.70
CA CYS A 74 -11.86 5.04 -0.43
C CYS A 74 -10.98 3.84 -0.79
N GLN A 75 -10.43 3.87 -2.00
CA GLN A 75 -9.38 2.97 -2.45
C GLN A 75 -8.10 3.75 -2.66
N TRP A 76 -7.04 3.28 -2.01
CA TRP A 76 -5.70 3.79 -2.23
C TRP A 76 -4.91 2.82 -3.11
N VAL A 77 -4.10 3.39 -4.00
CA VAL A 77 -2.97 2.71 -4.64
C VAL A 77 -1.73 3.53 -4.38
N PHE A 78 -0.82 2.95 -3.60
CA PHE A 78 0.42 3.54 -3.14
C PHE A 78 1.57 3.19 -4.08
N PHE A 79 2.43 4.17 -4.30
CA PHE A 79 3.75 4.05 -4.88
C PHE A 79 4.73 4.43 -3.77
N TRP A 80 5.49 3.46 -3.34
CA TRP A 80 6.42 3.61 -2.22
C TRP A 80 7.74 2.94 -2.57
N ARG A 81 8.75 3.12 -1.72
CA ARG A 81 10.08 2.53 -1.88
C ARG A 81 10.02 1.08 -2.31
N ASP A 82 10.94 0.65 -3.15
CA ASP A 82 11.10 -0.77 -3.51
C ASP A 82 11.37 -1.69 -2.31
N GLU A 83 11.22 -2.99 -2.52
CA GLU A 83 11.40 -4.03 -1.50
C GLU A 83 12.75 -3.93 -0.80
N LYS A 84 13.83 -3.67 -1.53
CA LYS A 84 15.17 -3.57 -0.95
C LYS A 84 15.29 -2.39 0.02
N ALA A 85 14.85 -1.21 -0.39
CA ALA A 85 14.91 -0.03 0.45
C ALA A 85 13.96 -0.14 1.66
N ARG A 86 12.83 -0.86 1.52
CA ARG A 86 11.96 -1.18 2.66
C ARG A 86 12.63 -2.14 3.65
N ASP A 87 13.24 -3.22 3.16
CA ASP A 87 13.92 -4.19 4.01
C ASP A 87 15.04 -3.53 4.83
N ASP A 88 15.80 -2.62 4.21
CA ASP A 88 16.84 -1.84 4.89
C ASP A 88 16.23 -0.98 6.03
N LEU A 89 15.11 -0.30 5.76
CA LEU A 89 14.41 0.51 6.76
C LEU A 89 13.77 -0.32 7.86
N ASP A 90 13.14 -1.44 7.52
CA ASP A 90 12.47 -2.30 8.49
C ASP A 90 13.48 -2.91 9.48
N ARG A 91 14.71 -3.21 9.04
CA ARG A 91 15.80 -3.62 9.95
C ARG A 91 16.12 -2.56 11.01
N LEU A 92 16.05 -1.28 10.66
CA LEU A 92 16.25 -0.18 11.60
C LEU A 92 15.05 0.02 12.51
N LEU A 93 13.84 0.00 11.93
CA LEU A 93 12.59 0.22 12.65
C LEU A 93 12.27 -0.90 13.65
N ALA A 94 12.66 -2.15 13.35
CA ALA A 94 12.41 -3.30 14.22
C ALA A 94 13.13 -3.20 15.58
N ARG A 95 14.27 -2.50 15.68
CA ARG A 95 15.07 -2.43 16.92
C ARG A 95 14.38 -1.66 18.06
N GLY A 96 13.35 -0.88 17.75
CA GLY A 96 12.65 -0.03 18.73
C GLY A 96 11.17 -0.35 18.93
N ARG A 97 10.60 -1.36 18.25
CA ARG A 97 9.18 -1.69 18.37
C ARG A 97 8.94 -2.86 19.30
N THR A 98 7.86 -2.76 20.07
CA THR A 98 7.31 -3.89 20.80
C THR A 98 6.48 -4.75 19.85
N ILE A 99 6.39 -6.06 20.14
CA ILE A 99 5.54 -7.00 19.38
C ILE A 99 4.09 -6.49 19.32
N SER A 100 3.58 -5.88 20.40
CA SER A 100 2.23 -5.29 20.41
C SER A 100 2.08 -4.18 19.37
N ALA A 101 3.07 -3.29 19.25
CA ALA A 101 3.03 -2.21 18.26
C ALA A 101 3.13 -2.72 16.82
N GLU A 102 3.67 -3.91 16.58
CA GLU A 102 3.65 -4.56 15.26
C GLU A 102 2.29 -5.19 14.96
N LEU A 103 1.66 -5.82 15.95
CA LEU A 103 0.31 -6.38 15.80
C LEU A 103 -0.77 -5.31 15.59
N ASP A 104 -0.61 -4.16 16.26
CA ASP A 104 -1.51 -3.01 16.12
C ASP A 104 -1.22 -2.18 14.86
N ASP A 105 -0.11 -2.45 14.16
CA ASP A 105 0.20 -1.76 12.92
C ASP A 105 -0.62 -2.31 11.77
N VAL A 106 -1.73 -1.63 11.57
CA VAL A 106 -2.77 -2.10 10.68
C VAL A 106 -2.38 -1.99 9.20
N SER A 107 -1.36 -1.18 8.87
CA SER A 107 -1.00 -0.95 7.49
C SER A 107 0.45 -0.46 7.31
N PRO A 108 1.32 -1.23 6.63
CA PRO A 108 2.73 -0.85 6.46
C PRO A 108 2.91 0.47 5.72
N TYR A 109 1.94 0.90 4.89
CA TYR A 109 2.00 2.15 4.11
C TYR A 109 2.10 3.41 4.98
N ARG A 110 1.70 3.35 6.26
CA ARG A 110 1.77 4.49 7.20
C ARG A 110 3.18 4.78 7.70
N ARG A 111 4.15 3.89 7.46
CA ARG A 111 5.53 3.99 7.96
C ARG A 111 6.47 4.75 7.04
N HIS A 112 5.97 5.21 5.89
CA HIS A 112 6.80 5.75 4.84
C HIS A 112 6.17 6.99 4.22
N ALA A 113 7.00 7.85 3.65
CA ALA A 113 6.59 8.77 2.60
C ALA A 113 6.21 7.98 1.34
N PHE A 114 5.12 8.37 0.69
CA PHE A 114 4.61 7.70 -0.50
C PHE A 114 4.01 8.69 -1.50
N LEU A 115 3.98 8.27 -2.76
CA LEU A 115 3.09 8.81 -3.78
C LEU A 115 1.84 7.92 -3.82
N ALA A 116 0.68 8.45 -4.20
CA ALA A 116 -0.54 7.66 -4.26
C ALA A 116 -1.55 8.19 -5.26
N LEU A 117 -2.41 7.29 -5.73
CA LEU A 117 -3.73 7.59 -6.25
C LEU A 117 -4.77 7.18 -5.20
N ARG A 118 -5.69 8.09 -4.87
CA ARG A 118 -6.84 7.84 -3.99
C ARG A 118 -8.13 8.06 -4.76
N LEU A 119 -9.02 7.09 -4.70
CA LEU A 119 -10.37 7.18 -5.24
C LEU A 119 -11.39 7.11 -4.10
N ALA A 120 -12.23 8.13 -3.98
CA ALA A 120 -13.29 8.22 -2.98
C ALA A 120 -14.66 8.38 -3.66
N GLU A 121 -15.73 8.59 -2.88
CA GLU A 121 -17.07 8.82 -3.43
C GLU A 121 -17.17 10.10 -4.27
N ASN A 122 -16.49 11.17 -3.85
CA ASN A 122 -16.71 12.51 -4.41
C ASN A 122 -15.52 13.05 -5.21
N GLU A 123 -14.40 12.33 -5.24
CA GLU A 123 -13.18 12.81 -5.86
C GLU A 123 -12.19 11.67 -6.17
N VAL A 124 -11.30 11.96 -7.11
CA VAL A 124 -10.07 11.22 -7.34
C VAL A 124 -8.90 12.16 -7.07
N GLU A 125 -7.84 11.65 -6.46
CA GLU A 125 -6.71 12.44 -6.02
C GLU A 125 -5.40 11.72 -6.37
N VAL A 126 -4.40 12.49 -6.77
CA VAL A 126 -3.00 12.07 -6.82
C VAL A 126 -2.18 12.93 -5.87
N CYS A 127 -1.37 12.30 -5.03
CA CYS A 127 -0.67 13.03 -3.98
C CYS A 127 0.67 12.40 -3.60
N PHE A 128 1.55 13.25 -3.09
CA PHE A 128 2.65 12.93 -2.22
C PHE A 128 2.20 13.15 -0.78
N ALA A 129 2.45 12.19 0.10
CA ALA A 129 2.14 12.34 1.52
C ALA A 129 3.22 11.74 2.42
N VAL A 130 3.40 12.36 3.58
CA VAL A 130 4.21 11.84 4.69
C VAL A 130 3.29 11.64 5.88
N HIS A 131 3.03 10.37 6.21
CA HIS A 131 2.19 10.01 7.34
C HIS A 131 2.93 10.32 8.67
N PRO A 132 2.23 10.71 9.76
CA PRO A 132 2.85 10.97 11.06
C PRO A 132 3.66 9.80 11.65
N ASP A 133 3.29 8.56 11.29
CA ASP A 133 3.99 7.35 11.70
C ASP A 133 5.24 7.03 10.84
N ALA A 134 5.51 7.81 9.80
CA ALA A 134 6.69 7.68 8.95
C ALA A 134 7.93 8.27 9.64
N LYS A 135 8.32 7.66 10.76
CA LYS A 135 9.34 8.20 11.69
C LYS A 135 10.66 8.54 11.00
N VAL A 136 11.17 7.66 10.14
CA VAL A 136 12.45 7.88 9.46
C VAL A 136 12.37 9.08 8.52
N ASP A 137 11.30 9.18 7.75
CA ASP A 137 11.05 10.31 6.85
C ASP A 137 10.93 11.63 7.63
N ILE A 138 10.19 11.61 8.73
CA ILE A 138 9.98 12.77 9.62
C ILE A 138 11.28 13.19 10.32
N GLU A 139 12.04 12.25 10.87
CA GLU A 139 13.30 12.55 11.55
C GLU A 139 14.35 13.06 10.55
N ASN A 140 14.41 12.48 9.35
CA ASN A 140 15.31 12.96 8.29
C ASN A 140 14.93 14.37 7.86
N LEU A 141 13.64 14.61 7.65
CA LEU A 141 13.11 15.94 7.33
C LEU A 141 13.44 16.95 8.44
N ARG A 142 13.29 16.57 9.71
CA ARG A 142 13.63 17.42 10.86
C ARG A 142 15.12 17.74 10.89
N ALA A 143 15.99 16.73 10.79
CA ALA A 143 17.44 16.91 10.77
C ALA A 143 17.87 17.83 9.61
N ARG A 144 17.24 17.65 8.44
CA ARG A 144 17.47 18.51 7.27
C ARG A 144 17.01 19.95 7.52
N LEU A 145 15.91 20.19 8.24
CA LEU A 145 15.43 21.54 8.59
C LEU A 145 16.26 22.23 9.66
N GLU A 146 16.87 21.47 10.57
CA GLU A 146 17.69 22.00 11.67
C GLU A 146 19.13 22.32 11.24
N ALA A 147 19.56 21.88 10.06
CA ALA A 147 20.84 22.23 9.49
C ALA A 147 20.93 23.75 9.19
N GLU A 148 22.01 24.40 9.65
CA GLU A 148 22.19 25.87 9.61
C GLU A 148 22.03 26.46 8.21
N ASP A 149 22.52 25.76 7.19
CA ASP A 149 22.47 26.17 5.77
C ASP A 149 21.55 25.26 4.94
N SER A 150 20.43 24.80 5.51
CA SER A 150 19.52 23.89 4.81
C SER A 150 18.96 24.50 3.52
N PRO A 151 19.23 23.93 2.34
CA PRO A 151 18.65 24.40 1.08
C PRO A 151 17.20 23.92 0.90
N LEU A 152 16.71 23.02 1.77
CA LEU A 152 15.43 22.33 1.61
C LEU A 152 14.25 23.28 1.41
N PRO A 153 14.05 24.36 2.19
CA PRO A 153 12.90 25.24 1.99
C PRO A 153 12.92 25.93 0.62
N ALA A 154 14.10 26.32 0.13
CA ALA A 154 14.26 26.96 -1.17
C ALA A 154 14.06 25.98 -2.33
N GLU A 155 14.63 24.77 -2.22
CA GLU A 155 14.44 23.68 -3.19
C GLU A 155 12.99 23.24 -3.26
N LEU A 156 12.34 23.04 -2.11
CA LEU A 156 10.93 22.66 -2.05
C LEU A 156 10.03 23.79 -2.56
N SER A 157 10.32 25.05 -2.23
CA SER A 157 9.60 26.19 -2.80
C SER A 157 9.70 26.19 -4.32
N THR A 158 10.90 25.99 -4.87
CA THR A 158 11.10 25.90 -6.32
C THR A 158 10.31 24.75 -6.94
N ALA A 159 10.34 23.56 -6.30
CA ALA A 159 9.60 22.39 -6.76
C ALA A 159 8.08 22.61 -6.71
N LEU A 160 7.56 23.23 -5.65
CA LEU A 160 6.13 23.56 -5.51
C LEU A 160 5.65 24.55 -6.56
N HIS A 161 6.43 25.60 -6.86
CA HIS A 161 6.06 26.57 -7.91
C HIS A 161 6.18 26.00 -9.33
N ALA A 162 6.95 24.92 -9.52
CA ALA A 162 7.00 24.19 -10.78
C ALA A 162 5.80 23.25 -10.98
N LEU A 163 5.03 22.97 -9.91
CA LEU A 163 3.81 22.20 -10.04
C LEU A 163 2.72 23.00 -10.76
N PRO A 164 1.79 22.32 -11.44
CA PRO A 164 0.60 22.95 -12.00
C PRO A 164 -0.23 23.69 -10.94
N GLU A 165 -0.93 24.75 -11.37
CA GLU A 165 -1.71 25.61 -10.47
C GLU A 165 -2.84 24.88 -9.71
N GLN A 166 -3.25 23.70 -10.17
CA GLN A 166 -4.28 22.89 -9.53
C GLN A 166 -3.76 22.17 -8.28
N PHE A 167 -2.45 22.10 -8.09
CA PHE A 167 -1.86 21.46 -6.93
C PHE A 167 -2.00 22.34 -5.69
N THR A 168 -2.30 21.68 -4.58
CA THR A 168 -2.29 22.28 -3.25
C THR A 168 -1.29 21.57 -2.35
N PHE A 169 -0.81 22.25 -1.31
CA PHE A 169 0.06 21.67 -0.30
C PHE A 169 -0.38 22.13 1.08
N GLY A 170 -0.05 21.34 2.10
CA GLY A 170 -0.39 21.67 3.47
C GLY A 170 -0.08 20.55 4.44
N ALA A 171 -0.41 20.78 5.71
CA ALA A 171 -0.31 19.78 6.76
C ALA A 171 -1.68 19.63 7.42
N GLY A 172 -2.24 18.42 7.41
CA GLY A 172 -3.63 18.18 7.83
C GLY A 172 -4.67 18.72 6.85
N ASP A 173 -5.69 19.41 7.36
CA ASP A 173 -6.82 19.91 6.57
C ASP A 173 -6.57 21.29 5.95
N GLU A 174 -5.59 22.04 6.47
CA GLU A 174 -5.24 23.37 5.95
C GLU A 174 -4.34 23.22 4.73
N ARG A 175 -4.91 23.45 3.53
CA ARG A 175 -4.21 23.37 2.24
C ARG A 175 -4.25 24.71 1.53
N VAL A 176 -3.14 25.07 0.90
CA VAL A 176 -3.02 26.29 0.06
C VAL A 176 -2.51 25.92 -1.33
N PRO A 177 -2.79 26.72 -2.37
CA PRO A 177 -2.22 26.50 -3.71
C PRO A 177 -0.69 26.47 -3.70
N CYS A 178 -0.09 25.53 -4.43
CA CYS A 178 1.37 25.43 -4.54
C CYS A 178 2.00 26.67 -5.19
N SER A 179 1.27 27.32 -6.11
CA SER A 179 1.65 28.59 -6.73
C SER A 179 1.71 29.77 -5.75
N SER A 180 1.09 29.64 -4.57
CA SER A 180 1.07 30.65 -3.51
C SER A 180 1.95 30.24 -2.32
N ALA A 181 2.81 29.23 -2.48
CA ALA A 181 3.62 28.66 -1.41
C ALA A 181 4.72 29.62 -0.93
N THR A 182 4.46 30.34 0.16
CA THR A 182 5.50 31.18 0.78
C THR A 182 6.50 30.30 1.55
N PRO A 183 7.79 30.72 1.67
CA PRO A 183 8.76 30.00 2.49
C PRO A 183 8.30 29.77 3.94
N GLU A 184 7.58 30.73 4.51
CA GLU A 184 7.02 30.64 5.86
C GLU A 184 5.91 29.59 5.97
N ALA A 185 4.98 29.55 4.99
CA ALA A 185 3.94 28.53 4.95
C ALA A 185 4.53 27.12 4.77
N ILE A 186 5.55 27.00 3.92
CA ILE A 186 6.31 25.74 3.73
C ILE A 186 6.95 25.30 5.05
N LEU A 187 7.72 26.18 5.70
CA LEU A 187 8.37 25.86 6.98
C LEU A 187 7.35 25.49 8.06
N THR A 188 6.21 26.17 8.10
CA THR A 188 5.12 25.86 9.05
C THR A 188 4.55 24.47 8.79
N ALA A 189 4.20 24.14 7.55
CA ALA A 189 3.70 22.82 7.18
C ALA A 189 4.73 21.72 7.48
N LEU A 190 5.99 21.94 7.13
CA LEU A 190 7.07 20.98 7.39
C LEU A 190 7.32 20.78 8.88
N ARG A 191 7.27 21.84 9.70
CA ARG A 191 7.41 21.72 11.18
C ARG A 191 6.24 20.97 11.79
N SER A 192 5.00 21.26 11.37
CA SER A 192 3.80 20.56 11.84
C SER A 192 3.84 19.07 11.50
N ALA A 193 4.27 18.73 10.28
CA ALA A 193 4.47 17.35 9.87
C ALA A 193 5.64 16.69 10.62
N ALA A 194 6.76 17.39 10.77
CA ALA A 194 7.93 16.89 11.49
C ALA A 194 7.64 16.71 12.99
N ALA A 195 6.69 17.44 13.57
CA ALA A 195 6.22 17.23 14.94
C ALA A 195 5.34 15.97 15.09
N GLY A 196 4.99 15.29 13.98
CA GLY A 196 4.15 14.09 13.97
C GLY A 196 2.69 14.37 14.34
N GLN A 197 2.24 15.62 14.22
CA GLN A 197 0.88 16.01 14.61
C GLN A 197 -0.13 15.74 13.50
N VAL A 198 0.27 16.02 12.26
CA VAL A 198 -0.59 15.97 11.07
C VAL A 198 0.23 15.48 9.86
N PRO A 199 -0.39 14.76 8.91
CA PRO A 199 0.29 14.34 7.69
C PRO A 199 0.69 15.55 6.85
N LEU A 200 1.91 15.53 6.29
CA LEU A 200 2.25 16.41 5.17
C LEU A 200 1.56 15.89 3.92
N TRP A 201 0.95 16.78 3.14
CA TRP A 201 0.23 16.41 1.93
C TRP A 201 0.49 17.44 0.83
N ILE A 202 0.77 16.96 -0.38
CA ILE A 202 1.00 17.76 -1.59
C ILE A 202 0.35 17.01 -2.76
N GLY A 203 -0.60 17.60 -3.46
CA GLY A 203 -1.31 16.87 -4.51
C GLY A 203 -2.37 17.65 -5.25
N TRP A 204 -3.04 16.93 -6.13
CA TRP A 204 -4.17 17.41 -6.92
C TRP A 204 -5.38 16.52 -6.68
N SER A 205 -6.49 17.15 -6.29
CA SER A 205 -7.78 16.50 -6.08
C SER A 205 -8.75 16.99 -7.15
N LEU A 206 -9.45 16.06 -7.79
CA LEU A 206 -10.40 16.30 -8.87
C LEU A 206 -11.80 15.85 -8.44
N PRO A 207 -12.81 16.73 -8.43
CA PRO A 207 -14.18 16.35 -8.12
C PRO A 207 -14.72 15.28 -9.08
N ARG A 208 -15.60 14.42 -8.56
CA ARG A 208 -16.22 13.31 -9.27
C ARG A 208 -16.80 13.74 -10.61
N ASP A 209 -17.59 14.81 -10.65
CA ASP A 209 -18.29 15.21 -11.87
C ASP A 209 -17.31 15.58 -12.97
N THR A 210 -16.26 16.34 -12.64
CA THR A 210 -15.17 16.70 -13.56
C THR A 210 -14.37 15.46 -14.01
N ALA A 211 -14.12 14.52 -13.10
CA ALA A 211 -13.43 13.27 -13.42
C ALA A 211 -14.23 12.41 -14.41
N LEU A 212 -15.57 12.36 -14.26
CA LEU A 212 -16.46 11.64 -15.16
C LEU A 212 -16.62 12.34 -16.51
N GLU A 213 -16.70 13.67 -16.53
CA GLU A 213 -16.77 14.47 -17.75
C GLU A 213 -15.52 14.31 -18.63
N HIS A 214 -14.35 14.16 -18.00
CA HIS A 214 -13.06 14.06 -18.69
C HIS A 214 -12.43 12.66 -18.64
N ALA A 215 -13.23 11.62 -18.41
CA ALA A 215 -12.74 10.25 -18.22
C ALA A 215 -11.88 9.71 -19.39
N ASP A 216 -12.06 10.24 -20.60
CA ASP A 216 -11.30 9.82 -21.79
C ASP A 216 -9.84 10.31 -21.82
N ILE A 217 -9.53 11.40 -21.11
CA ILE A 217 -8.19 12.02 -21.07
C ILE A 217 -7.59 12.01 -19.66
N LEU A 218 -8.39 11.68 -18.65
CA LEU A 218 -8.00 11.77 -17.24
C LEU A 218 -6.79 10.89 -16.92
N ASP A 219 -6.67 9.73 -17.54
CA ASP A 219 -5.59 8.78 -17.26
C ASP A 219 -4.21 9.40 -17.50
N GLU A 220 -4.01 10.04 -18.65
CA GLU A 220 -2.75 10.72 -19.01
C GLU A 220 -2.48 11.89 -18.06
N GLN A 221 -3.53 12.62 -17.67
CA GLN A 221 -3.41 13.74 -16.74
C GLN A 221 -3.02 13.29 -15.33
N LEU A 222 -3.54 12.15 -14.85
CA LEU A 222 -3.17 11.58 -13.56
C LEU A 222 -1.72 11.06 -13.60
N GLU A 223 -1.27 10.50 -14.72
CA GLU A 223 0.13 10.07 -14.90
C GLU A 223 1.09 11.26 -14.86
N ASP A 224 0.79 12.32 -15.61
CA ASP A 224 1.59 13.54 -15.65
C ASP A 224 1.62 14.24 -14.29
N ALA A 225 0.48 14.29 -13.61
CA ALA A 225 0.37 14.83 -12.26
C ALA A 225 1.20 14.04 -11.24
N LEU A 226 1.19 12.70 -11.31
CA LEU A 226 2.03 11.88 -10.44
C LEU A 226 3.53 12.03 -10.78
N ALA A 227 3.88 12.11 -12.06
CA ALA A 227 5.24 12.37 -12.51
C ALA A 227 5.78 13.72 -12.00
N ALA A 228 4.94 14.76 -12.01
CA ALA A 228 5.29 16.10 -11.52
C ALA A 228 5.64 16.12 -10.02
N LEU A 229 5.14 15.16 -9.22
CA LEU A 229 5.47 15.03 -7.81
C LEU A 229 6.84 14.37 -7.56
N SER A 230 7.51 13.83 -8.58
CA SER A 230 8.79 13.12 -8.46
C SER A 230 9.89 13.94 -7.77
N PRO A 231 10.15 15.22 -8.14
CA PRO A 231 11.19 16.02 -7.49
C PRO A 231 10.90 16.21 -6.00
N ILE A 232 9.63 16.41 -5.63
CA ILE A 232 9.20 16.60 -4.24
C ILE A 232 9.41 15.31 -3.44
N TYR A 233 9.03 14.16 -4.01
CA TYR A 233 9.27 12.86 -3.39
C TYR A 233 10.77 12.68 -3.07
N ARG A 234 11.66 12.95 -4.03
CA ARG A 234 13.13 12.84 -3.83
C ARG A 234 13.67 13.80 -2.78
N LEU A 235 13.09 14.99 -2.66
CA LEU A 235 13.52 15.98 -1.67
C LEU A 235 13.14 15.58 -0.24
N VAL A 236 11.94 15.01 -0.06
CA VAL A 236 11.37 14.81 1.28
C VAL A 236 11.51 13.37 1.77
N ALA A 237 11.29 12.37 0.91
CA ALA A 237 11.40 10.98 1.30
C ALA A 237 12.85 10.61 1.59
N TRP A 238 13.11 9.94 2.71
CA TRP A 238 14.43 9.40 3.03
C TRP A 238 14.90 8.41 1.94
N SER A 239 16.17 8.53 1.60
CA SER A 239 16.95 7.71 0.69
C SER A 239 18.41 7.78 1.13
N ARG A 240 19.26 6.91 0.59
CA ARG A 240 20.70 6.97 0.85
C ARG A 240 21.36 8.25 0.33
N GLU A 241 20.80 8.86 -0.72
CA GLU A 241 21.32 10.10 -1.31
C GLU A 241 21.04 11.34 -0.42
N ASN A 242 20.07 11.27 0.48
CA ASN A 242 19.65 12.37 1.35
C ASN A 242 19.57 11.93 2.84
N ASP A 243 20.47 11.05 3.26
CA ASP A 243 20.55 10.51 4.62
C ASP A 243 21.18 11.50 5.61
N HIS A 244 20.35 12.36 6.19
CA HIS A 244 20.77 13.30 7.25
C HIS A 244 20.78 12.67 8.65
N LEU A 245 20.39 11.40 8.76
CA LEU A 245 20.36 10.66 10.03
C LEU A 245 21.58 9.76 10.23
N ALA A 246 22.46 9.68 9.22
CA ALA A 246 23.56 8.72 9.16
C ALA A 246 23.08 7.29 9.43
N LEU A 247 21.90 6.95 8.91
CA LEU A 247 21.34 5.60 8.97
C LEU A 247 22.20 4.60 8.22
N ASP A 248 22.85 5.00 7.13
CA ASP A 248 23.75 4.11 6.39
C ASP A 248 24.90 3.61 7.27
N SER A 249 25.57 4.51 8.00
CA SER A 249 26.63 4.11 8.95
C SER A 249 26.09 3.25 10.11
N ARG A 250 24.85 3.49 10.55
CA ARG A 250 24.20 2.67 11.59
C ARG A 250 23.84 1.29 11.06
N LEU A 251 23.38 1.18 9.81
CA LEU A 251 23.08 -0.08 9.13
C LEU A 251 24.35 -0.93 8.99
N GLU A 252 25.44 -0.33 8.51
CA GLU A 252 26.73 -1.00 8.39
C GLU A 252 27.22 -1.54 9.74
N GLY A 253 27.09 -0.74 10.82
CA GLY A 253 27.44 -1.18 12.16
C GLY A 253 26.60 -2.38 12.64
N ILE A 254 25.29 -2.40 12.32
CA ILE A 254 24.40 -3.52 12.65
C ILE A 254 24.78 -4.78 11.86
N GLU A 255 25.10 -4.64 10.58
CA GLU A 255 25.51 -5.77 9.74
C GLU A 255 26.85 -6.35 10.21
N GLN A 256 27.80 -5.51 10.60
CA GLN A 256 29.06 -5.94 11.21
C GLN A 256 28.84 -6.68 12.54
N GLU A 257 27.96 -6.17 13.41
CA GLU A 257 27.61 -6.81 14.69
C GLU A 257 26.96 -8.19 14.48
N ARG A 258 26.05 -8.31 13.50
CA ARG A 258 25.42 -9.57 13.13
C ARG A 258 26.40 -10.56 12.52
N ALA A 259 27.25 -10.11 11.60
CA ALA A 259 28.29 -10.94 11.01
C ALA A 259 29.23 -11.49 12.07
N ARG A 260 29.61 -10.65 13.06
CA ARG A 260 30.42 -11.09 14.20
C ARG A 260 29.70 -12.13 15.05
N THR A 261 28.44 -11.89 15.41
CA THR A 261 27.64 -12.83 16.21
C THR A 261 27.46 -14.17 15.50
N HIS A 262 27.22 -14.14 14.18
CA HIS A 262 27.09 -15.35 13.38
C HIS A 262 28.41 -16.12 13.33
N ALA A 263 29.54 -15.45 13.09
CA ALA A 263 30.86 -16.07 13.10
C ALA A 263 31.21 -16.67 14.48
N GLU A 264 30.82 -16.02 15.57
CA GLU A 264 30.99 -16.54 16.93
C GLU A 264 30.15 -17.82 17.16
N LEU A 265 28.87 -17.82 16.73
CA LEU A 265 28.00 -19.00 16.80
C LEU A 265 28.47 -20.15 15.90
N GLU A 266 28.98 -19.85 14.71
CA GLU A 266 29.57 -20.85 13.82
C GLU A 266 30.82 -21.46 14.46
N ALA A 267 31.70 -20.63 15.04
CA ALA A 267 32.87 -21.11 15.77
C ALA A 267 32.49 -21.97 16.98
N GLU A 268 31.42 -21.63 17.70
CA GLU A 268 30.90 -22.45 18.80
C GLU A 268 30.33 -23.79 18.30
N ASN A 269 29.56 -23.78 17.21
CA ASN A 269 29.01 -24.99 16.60
C ASN A 269 30.11 -25.89 16.05
N GLU A 270 31.17 -25.32 15.45
CA GLU A 270 32.36 -26.06 15.04
C GLU A 270 33.11 -26.67 16.22
N ARG A 271 33.30 -25.91 17.31
CA ARG A 271 33.89 -26.43 18.56
C ARG A 271 33.07 -27.58 19.12
N TRP A 272 31.74 -27.45 19.16
CA TRP A 272 30.85 -28.50 19.62
C TRP A 272 30.92 -29.74 18.73
N ARG A 273 30.97 -29.58 17.40
CA ARG A 273 31.17 -30.70 16.45
C ARG A 273 32.53 -31.37 16.61
N ALA A 274 33.59 -30.60 16.83
CA ALA A 274 34.93 -31.11 17.10
C ALA A 274 34.97 -31.90 18.44
N GLU A 275 34.29 -31.40 19.47
CA GLU A 275 34.18 -32.12 20.74
C GLU A 275 33.39 -33.42 20.62
N GLN A 276 32.27 -33.40 19.88
CA GLN A 276 31.46 -34.60 19.61
C GLN A 276 32.24 -35.66 18.83
N THR A 277 33.05 -35.25 17.85
CA THR A 277 33.91 -36.17 17.08
C THR A 277 35.02 -36.74 17.95
N ALA A 278 35.73 -35.90 18.71
CA ALA A 278 36.75 -36.36 19.67
C ALA A 278 36.19 -37.27 20.77
N ALA A 279 34.96 -37.03 21.24
CA ALA A 279 34.29 -37.91 22.20
C ALA A 279 33.95 -39.28 21.58
N ARG A 280 33.51 -39.31 20.31
CA ARG A 280 33.29 -40.56 19.58
C ARG A 280 34.58 -41.33 19.36
N GLU A 281 35.66 -40.66 18.99
CA GLU A 281 36.99 -41.28 18.84
C GLU A 281 37.49 -41.86 20.15
N ARG A 282 37.43 -41.12 21.25
CA ARG A 282 37.76 -41.62 22.60
C ARG A 282 36.92 -42.84 22.98
N SER A 283 35.63 -42.84 22.65
CA SER A 283 34.75 -43.98 22.91
C SER A 283 35.13 -45.20 22.06
N MET A 284 35.47 -45.00 20.77
CA MET A 284 35.94 -46.07 19.89
C MET A 284 37.29 -46.63 20.36
N GLU A 285 38.21 -45.78 20.80
CA GLU A 285 39.50 -46.20 21.33
C GLU A 285 39.35 -46.99 22.63
N GLN A 286 38.51 -46.53 23.57
CA GLN A 286 38.18 -47.30 24.77
C GLN A 286 37.52 -48.65 24.44
N ALA A 287 36.67 -48.71 23.41
CA ALA A 287 36.09 -49.95 22.96
C ALA A 287 37.14 -50.90 22.35
N ARG A 288 38.12 -50.37 21.60
CA ARG A 288 39.26 -51.15 21.08
C ARG A 288 40.12 -51.70 22.21
N VAL A 289 40.49 -50.86 23.19
CA VAL A 289 41.25 -51.29 24.37
C VAL A 289 40.51 -52.38 25.15
N ARG A 290 39.19 -52.23 25.36
CA ARG A 290 38.37 -53.27 26.00
C ARG A 290 38.33 -54.56 25.19
N LEU A 291 38.30 -54.49 23.86
CA LEU A 291 38.32 -55.68 23.00
C LEU A 291 39.67 -56.40 23.11
N ASP A 292 40.77 -55.65 23.11
CA ASP A 292 42.13 -56.19 23.24
C ASP A 292 42.37 -56.81 24.63
N GLU A 293 41.92 -56.14 25.71
CA GLU A 293 41.98 -56.69 27.07
C GLU A 293 41.05 -57.89 27.27
N ALA A 294 39.89 -57.91 26.60
CA ALA A 294 38.93 -59.02 26.64
C ALA A 294 39.33 -60.23 25.77
N LEU A 295 40.53 -60.22 25.18
CA LEU A 295 41.16 -61.40 24.60
C LEU A 295 42.13 -62.08 25.59
N PRO A 296 41.66 -62.79 26.64
CA PRO A 296 42.51 -63.80 27.24
C PRO A 296 42.68 -64.92 26.20
N ALA A 297 43.86 -65.52 26.20
CA ALA A 297 44.32 -66.63 25.36
C ALA A 297 43.53 -67.96 25.54
N ARG A 298 42.19 -67.90 25.54
CA ARG A 298 41.30 -69.04 25.40
C ARG A 298 40.59 -68.90 24.07
N ARG A 299 41.34 -69.16 22.99
CA ARG A 299 40.71 -69.80 21.83
C ARG A 299 39.93 -70.99 22.41
N PRO A 300 38.61 -71.08 22.25
CA PRO A 300 37.91 -72.30 22.59
C PRO A 300 38.60 -73.41 21.80
N THR A 301 39.31 -74.29 22.51
CA THR A 301 39.89 -75.47 21.88
C THR A 301 38.73 -76.29 21.32
N LEU A 302 38.97 -77.06 20.25
CA LEU A 302 37.98 -77.99 19.70
C LEU A 302 37.35 -78.87 20.79
N GLU A 303 38.07 -79.18 21.87
CA GLU A 303 37.53 -79.87 23.05
C GLU A 303 36.35 -79.17 23.74
N THR A 304 36.29 -77.84 23.78
CA THR A 304 35.16 -77.10 24.36
C THR A 304 33.97 -76.94 23.40
N LEU A 305 34.19 -77.04 22.09
CA LEU A 305 33.12 -77.04 21.08
C LEU A 305 32.41 -78.39 20.97
N PHE A 306 33.05 -79.50 21.37
CA PHE A 306 32.46 -80.85 21.34
C PHE A 306 31.97 -81.38 22.71
N ARG A 307 32.18 -80.66 23.82
CA ARG A 307 31.77 -81.13 25.18
C ARG A 307 30.30 -80.88 25.55
N SER A 308 29.46 -80.31 24.67
CA SER A 308 28.07 -79.94 24.99
C SER A 308 26.98 -80.75 24.27
N LEU A 309 27.32 -81.87 23.61
CA LEU A 309 26.34 -82.85 23.10
C LEU A 309 26.02 -83.95 24.14
N GLY A 310 25.99 -83.61 25.42
CA GLY A 310 25.45 -84.48 26.47
C GLY A 310 23.91 -84.40 26.50
N PRO A 311 23.20 -85.50 26.77
CA PRO A 311 21.74 -85.55 26.74
C PRO A 311 21.17 -84.62 27.80
N ARG A 312 20.29 -83.71 27.38
CA ARG A 312 19.43 -82.90 28.27
C ARG A 312 18.59 -83.84 29.14
N PRO A 313 18.78 -83.89 30.47
CA PRO A 313 17.82 -84.50 31.35
C PRO A 313 16.78 -83.44 31.76
N GLY A 314 15.51 -83.82 31.64
CA GLY A 314 14.49 -83.45 32.60
C GLY A 314 13.99 -82.00 32.60
N GLN A 315 12.81 -81.83 32.02
CA GLN A 315 11.82 -80.86 32.47
C GLN A 315 11.77 -80.74 34.00
N GLY A 316 11.83 -79.50 34.50
CA GLY A 316 11.52 -79.14 35.87
C GLY A 316 11.00 -77.71 35.91
N ALA A 317 9.75 -77.60 36.39
CA ALA A 317 8.87 -76.44 36.64
C ALA A 317 9.49 -75.04 36.91
N PRO A 318 8.71 -73.96 36.66
CA PRO A 318 9.14 -72.58 36.86
C PRO A 318 9.11 -72.20 38.35
N ALA A 319 10.28 -71.98 38.95
CA ALA A 319 10.40 -71.43 40.29
C ALA A 319 10.90 -69.97 40.25
N ASN A 320 10.09 -69.12 40.86
CA ASN A 320 10.27 -67.70 41.18
C ASN A 320 11.72 -67.17 41.14
N LYS A 321 11.96 -66.20 40.25
CA LYS A 321 13.11 -65.30 40.34
C LYS A 321 12.70 -64.03 41.08
N PRO A 322 13.47 -63.60 42.11
CA PRO A 322 13.21 -62.37 42.84
C PRO A 322 13.51 -61.15 41.96
N THR A 323 12.55 -60.24 41.95
CA THR A 323 12.56 -58.92 41.32
C THR A 323 13.67 -58.07 41.94
N ALA A 324 14.71 -57.75 41.17
CA ALA A 324 15.63 -56.67 41.53
C ALA A 324 14.93 -55.30 41.34
N PRO A 325 15.17 -54.32 42.22
CA PRO A 325 14.46 -53.05 42.21
C PRO A 325 14.83 -52.22 40.98
N ARG A 326 13.80 -51.86 40.24
CA ARG A 326 13.80 -50.95 39.09
C ARG A 326 14.15 -49.53 39.58
N PRO A 327 15.08 -48.79 38.96
CA PRO A 327 15.31 -47.39 39.29
C PRO A 327 14.06 -46.56 38.99
N PRO A 328 13.74 -45.53 39.80
CA PRO A 328 12.52 -44.74 39.62
C PRO A 328 12.60 -43.93 38.33
N GLY A 329 11.72 -44.25 37.38
CA GLY A 329 11.44 -43.40 36.23
C GLY A 329 10.64 -42.16 36.66
N PRO A 330 10.79 -41.02 35.97
CA PRO A 330 10.06 -39.80 36.28
C PRO A 330 8.55 -39.99 36.11
N ALA A 331 7.80 -39.47 37.06
CA ALA A 331 6.35 -39.61 37.20
C ALA A 331 5.60 -39.12 35.95
N GLY A 332 4.81 -40.01 35.35
CA GLY A 332 3.79 -39.67 34.36
C GLY A 332 2.60 -38.98 35.03
N SER A 333 2.19 -37.83 34.50
CA SER A 333 1.00 -37.11 34.92
C SER A 333 -0.29 -37.85 34.52
N PRO A 334 -1.38 -37.77 35.31
CA PRO A 334 -2.60 -38.52 35.06
C PRO A 334 -3.46 -37.86 33.97
N GLY A 335 -3.79 -38.63 32.94
CA GLY A 335 -4.82 -38.28 31.97
C GLY A 335 -6.23 -38.33 32.59
N PRO A 336 -7.11 -37.37 32.30
CA PRO A 336 -8.45 -37.35 32.88
C PRO A 336 -9.37 -38.38 32.22
N ARG A 337 -10.16 -39.04 33.08
CA ARG A 337 -11.21 -40.00 32.76
C ARG A 337 -12.35 -39.32 31.98
N ARG A 338 -12.82 -39.98 30.91
CA ARG A 338 -14.14 -39.78 30.33
C ARG A 338 -15.22 -40.31 31.29
N PRO A 339 -16.35 -39.61 31.47
CA PRO A 339 -17.61 -40.24 31.83
C PRO A 339 -18.49 -40.48 30.59
N ASP A 340 -19.24 -41.57 30.68
CA ASP A 340 -20.13 -42.14 29.68
C ASP A 340 -21.44 -41.36 29.47
N ASP A 341 -22.01 -41.69 28.32
CA ASP A 341 -23.35 -41.47 27.76
C ASP A 341 -24.52 -41.13 28.71
N ALA A 342 -25.33 -40.15 28.29
CA ALA A 342 -26.78 -40.31 28.11
C ALA A 342 -27.39 -39.03 27.50
N SER A 343 -27.97 -39.13 26.30
CA SER A 343 -29.33 -38.64 26.01
C SER A 343 -29.65 -38.63 24.51
N SER A 344 -30.90 -38.93 24.26
CA SER A 344 -31.53 -39.40 23.04
C SER A 344 -32.31 -38.31 22.30
N GLY A 345 -32.10 -38.21 20.97
CA GLY A 345 -33.06 -37.80 19.93
C GLY A 345 -33.37 -36.30 19.75
N PRO A 346 -34.08 -35.87 18.68
CA PRO A 346 -34.39 -36.55 17.41
C PRO A 346 -33.84 -35.80 16.17
N ARG A 347 -33.72 -36.55 15.06
CA ARG A 347 -33.26 -36.10 13.74
C ARG A 347 -34.33 -35.29 12.99
N LYS A 348 -33.93 -34.17 12.37
CA LYS A 348 -34.61 -33.55 11.22
C LYS A 348 -33.58 -33.11 10.18
N ALA A 349 -33.76 -33.56 8.94
CA ALA A 349 -33.05 -33.12 7.74
C ALA A 349 -33.51 -31.71 7.32
N PRO A 350 -32.78 -31.02 6.42
CA PRO A 350 -32.92 -31.23 4.97
C PRO A 350 -31.55 -31.29 4.25
N GLY A 351 -31.37 -32.05 3.18
CA GLY A 351 -31.99 -31.81 1.87
C GLY A 351 -30.98 -31.09 0.98
N ARG A 352 -30.12 -31.86 0.30
CA ARG A 352 -29.14 -31.35 -0.68
C ARG A 352 -29.56 -31.89 -2.05
N PRO A 353 -29.99 -31.06 -3.01
CA PRO A 353 -30.31 -31.53 -4.34
C PRO A 353 -29.04 -31.66 -5.19
N ALA A 354 -29.03 -32.72 -5.99
CA ALA A 354 -28.14 -32.93 -7.10
C ALA A 354 -28.51 -32.00 -8.27
N HIS A 355 -27.51 -31.62 -9.07
CA HIS A 355 -27.75 -31.28 -10.48
C HIS A 355 -26.66 -31.90 -11.37
N PRO A 356 -27.04 -32.48 -12.53
CA PRO A 356 -26.15 -33.06 -13.53
C PRO A 356 -25.96 -32.16 -14.76
N ALA A 357 -24.86 -32.35 -15.49
CA ALA A 357 -24.65 -32.11 -16.94
C ALA A 357 -23.16 -32.40 -17.21
N GLN A 358 -22.67 -33.34 -18.04
CA GLN A 358 -22.97 -33.73 -19.43
C GLN A 358 -22.96 -32.57 -20.44
N HIS A 359 -21.82 -32.41 -21.14
CA HIS A 359 -21.64 -32.28 -22.60
C HIS A 359 -20.10 -32.23 -22.84
N ALA A 360 -19.49 -33.20 -23.54
CA ALA A 360 -19.31 -33.26 -25.00
C ALA A 360 -18.66 -31.97 -25.56
N GLY A 361 -17.57 -31.93 -26.31
CA GLY A 361 -16.71 -32.91 -26.97
C GLY A 361 -15.77 -32.11 -27.89
N GLY A 362 -14.54 -32.58 -28.12
CA GLY A 362 -13.61 -31.89 -29.04
C GLY A 362 -12.23 -32.51 -29.04
N ARG A 363 -12.03 -33.50 -29.92
CA ARG A 363 -10.75 -34.17 -30.17
C ARG A 363 -9.80 -33.31 -31.04
N PRO A 364 -8.49 -33.59 -31.00
CA PRO A 364 -7.41 -32.78 -31.60
C PRO A 364 -6.81 -33.40 -32.88
N ALA A 365 -6.00 -32.63 -33.63
CA ALA A 365 -5.02 -33.13 -34.61
C ALA A 365 -3.98 -32.01 -34.95
N PRO A 366 -2.86 -32.28 -35.67
CA PRO A 366 -1.55 -32.47 -35.04
C PRO A 366 -0.41 -31.62 -35.65
N GLY A 367 0.76 -31.58 -34.99
CA GLY A 367 1.98 -31.01 -35.57
C GLY A 367 3.18 -30.97 -34.62
N ALA A 368 3.83 -32.12 -34.45
CA ALA A 368 5.19 -32.28 -33.90
C ALA A 368 6.26 -31.86 -34.98
N PRO A 369 7.59 -31.74 -34.73
CA PRO A 369 8.37 -32.55 -33.79
C PRO A 369 9.54 -31.90 -33.00
N HIS A 370 9.84 -32.60 -31.89
CA HIS A 370 11.14 -32.92 -31.25
C HIS A 370 12.39 -32.04 -31.39
N ASP A 371 12.97 -31.67 -30.24
CA ASP A 371 14.32 -32.13 -29.77
C ASP A 371 14.51 -31.86 -28.26
N ARG A 372 14.42 -32.85 -27.36
CA ARG A 372 15.46 -33.62 -26.63
C ARG A 372 16.56 -32.83 -25.88
N GLY A 373 16.63 -33.10 -24.57
CA GLY A 373 17.75 -32.81 -23.66
C GLY A 373 17.24 -32.60 -22.23
N ARG A 374 16.64 -33.59 -21.56
CA ARG A 374 17.28 -34.52 -20.62
C ARG A 374 18.44 -33.91 -19.80
N GLU A 375 18.11 -33.44 -18.61
CA GLU A 375 18.92 -33.72 -17.41
C GLU A 375 17.98 -33.94 -16.22
N ARG A 376 18.17 -35.09 -15.57
CA ARG A 376 17.45 -35.56 -14.39
C ARG A 376 18.48 -35.55 -13.27
N ASP A 377 18.19 -34.83 -12.21
CA ASP A 377 18.62 -35.12 -10.84
C ASP A 377 17.46 -34.62 -9.97
N GLY A 378 16.77 -35.44 -9.18
CA GLY A 378 17.30 -36.09 -7.98
C GLY A 378 16.58 -35.45 -6.78
N ARG A 379 15.34 -35.88 -6.52
CA ARG A 379 14.90 -36.44 -5.21
C ARG A 379 15.52 -35.76 -3.98
N ASP A 380 14.68 -35.02 -3.26
CA ASP A 380 14.33 -35.22 -1.83
C ASP A 380 13.27 -34.14 -1.50
N GLY A 381 12.03 -34.42 -1.13
CA GLY A 381 11.55 -35.52 -0.30
C GLY A 381 11.46 -35.11 1.17
N ARG A 382 10.85 -33.96 1.50
CA ARG A 382 10.41 -33.66 2.87
C ARG A 382 9.01 -33.09 2.91
N ASP A 383 8.09 -34.01 3.11
CA ASP A 383 6.76 -33.77 3.66
C ASP A 383 6.88 -33.30 5.11
N THR A 384 6.52 -32.04 5.38
CA THR A 384 6.13 -31.62 6.73
C THR A 384 4.63 -31.41 6.76
N HIS A 385 3.93 -32.51 7.05
CA HIS A 385 2.56 -32.47 7.57
C HIS A 385 2.58 -31.81 8.95
N VAL A 386 2.15 -30.55 9.04
CA VAL A 386 1.70 -29.97 10.30
C VAL A 386 0.17 -30.03 10.32
N ARG A 387 -0.33 -30.83 11.24
CA ARG A 387 -1.76 -30.97 11.56
C ARG A 387 -2.26 -29.71 12.25
N ASP A 388 -3.40 -29.22 11.77
CA ASP A 388 -4.44 -28.57 12.57
C ASP A 388 -4.72 -29.39 13.84
N ASP A 389 -4.83 -28.73 15.01
CA ASP A 389 -6.11 -28.72 15.74
C ASP A 389 -6.08 -27.89 17.04
N ARG A 390 -7.20 -27.18 17.26
CA ARG A 390 -7.74 -26.67 18.55
C ARG A 390 -7.09 -25.46 19.21
N PHE A 391 -7.70 -24.29 19.01
CA PHE A 391 -8.08 -23.41 20.12
C PHE A 391 -9.27 -22.53 19.70
N ARG A 392 -10.48 -22.95 20.10
CA ARG A 392 -11.65 -22.09 20.23
C ARG A 392 -12.19 -22.21 21.65
N ASP A 393 -12.78 -21.10 22.07
CA ASP A 393 -13.73 -20.91 23.18
C ASP A 393 -13.15 -20.73 24.59
N ARG A 394 -12.91 -19.46 24.92
CA ARG A 394 -13.21 -18.92 26.24
C ARG A 394 -13.79 -17.52 26.12
N GLU A 395 -15.10 -17.46 25.91
CA GLU A 395 -15.94 -16.34 26.34
C GLU A 395 -15.82 -16.19 27.87
N ARG A 396 -15.61 -14.95 28.35
CA ARG A 396 -16.10 -14.51 29.66
C ARG A 396 -16.19 -12.98 29.76
N ARG A 397 -17.45 -12.54 29.70
CA ARG A 397 -18.12 -11.53 30.55
C ARG A 397 -17.73 -10.06 30.37
N ASP A 398 -18.53 -9.37 29.57
CA ASP A 398 -18.85 -7.96 29.76
C ASP A 398 -20.02 -7.78 30.76
N PRO A 399 -20.00 -6.75 31.63
CA PRO A 399 -21.13 -6.38 32.47
C PRO A 399 -22.16 -5.52 31.72
N ALA A 400 -23.43 -5.78 32.00
CA ALA A 400 -24.60 -5.08 31.47
C ALA A 400 -24.68 -3.61 31.92
N PRO A 401 -25.18 -2.67 31.09
CA PRO A 401 -25.65 -1.38 31.54
C PRO A 401 -27.15 -1.42 31.91
N GLN A 402 -27.49 -0.73 33.00
CA GLN A 402 -28.84 -0.53 33.51
C GLN A 402 -29.66 0.44 32.62
N PRO A 403 -31.00 0.29 32.55
CA PRO A 403 -31.86 1.20 31.79
C PRO A 403 -32.33 2.37 32.66
N GLY A 404 -31.97 3.59 32.28
CA GLY A 404 -32.55 4.83 32.80
C GLY A 404 -33.63 5.35 31.84
N ALA A 405 -34.87 5.33 32.32
CA ALA A 405 -36.06 5.83 31.63
C ALA A 405 -36.09 7.36 31.62
N HIS A 406 -36.33 7.98 30.45
CA HIS A 406 -37.01 9.27 30.37
C HIS A 406 -37.97 9.31 29.17
N ALA A 407 -39.15 9.82 29.47
CA ALA A 407 -40.35 9.82 28.65
C ALA A 407 -40.31 10.86 27.51
N ALA A 408 -41.19 10.61 26.53
CA ALA A 408 -41.51 11.44 25.37
C ALA A 408 -42.05 12.85 25.76
N PRO A 409 -42.22 13.79 24.79
CA PRO A 409 -43.34 13.68 23.86
C PRO A 409 -43.07 14.06 22.39
N SER A 410 -43.94 13.47 21.58
CA SER A 410 -44.22 13.63 20.16
C SER A 410 -44.35 15.07 19.65
N ALA A 411 -43.80 15.33 18.47
CA ALA A 411 -44.33 16.32 17.53
C ALA A 411 -44.14 15.82 16.09
N GLN A 412 -45.25 15.54 15.41
CA GLN A 412 -45.31 15.30 13.97
C GLN A 412 -45.15 16.64 13.22
N PRO A 413 -44.58 16.60 12.01
CA PRO A 413 -45.15 17.37 10.92
C PRO A 413 -45.51 16.48 9.72
N THR A 414 -46.74 16.67 9.30
CA THR A 414 -47.31 16.33 8.00
C THR A 414 -46.68 17.15 6.87
N GLN A 415 -46.98 16.74 5.63
CA GLN A 415 -46.85 17.45 4.35
C GLN A 415 -45.56 17.14 3.57
N SER A 416 -45.55 17.02 2.24
CA SER A 416 -46.58 16.88 1.21
C SER A 416 -45.81 16.52 -0.08
N ALA A 417 -46.35 15.61 -0.89
CA ALA A 417 -45.80 15.29 -2.21
C ALA A 417 -45.97 16.46 -3.18
N PRO A 418 -44.99 16.74 -4.07
CA PRO A 418 -45.22 17.64 -5.20
C PRO A 418 -45.87 16.89 -6.39
N PRO A 419 -46.75 17.56 -7.14
CA PRO A 419 -47.47 16.97 -8.27
C PRO A 419 -46.64 16.91 -9.55
N THR A 420 -46.92 15.83 -10.29
CA THR A 420 -46.59 15.52 -11.67
C THR A 420 -46.88 16.70 -12.62
N GLN A 421 -45.87 17.13 -13.40
CA GLN A 421 -46.08 17.98 -14.57
C GLN A 421 -46.27 17.11 -15.83
N PRO A 422 -47.22 17.47 -16.72
CA PRO A 422 -47.47 16.74 -17.96
C PRO A 422 -46.48 17.12 -19.07
N ALA A 423 -46.18 16.13 -19.89
CA ALA A 423 -45.40 16.20 -21.10
C ALA A 423 -46.01 17.17 -22.13
N HIS A 424 -45.19 18.05 -22.69
CA HIS A 424 -45.48 18.76 -23.92
C HIS A 424 -44.70 18.11 -25.07
N ASP A 425 -45.45 17.37 -25.89
CA ASP A 425 -45.10 17.08 -27.28
C ASP A 425 -45.11 18.38 -28.08
N GLN A 426 -43.98 18.75 -28.68
CA GLN A 426 -43.97 19.57 -29.89
C GLN A 426 -42.94 19.00 -30.88
N ALA A 427 -43.48 18.23 -31.83
CA ALA A 427 -42.85 17.94 -33.10
C ALA A 427 -42.84 19.22 -33.95
N GLY A 428 -41.64 19.74 -34.22
CA GLY A 428 -41.40 20.85 -35.16
C GLY A 428 -40.37 20.42 -36.18
N ALA A 429 -40.84 19.96 -37.35
CA ALA A 429 -40.02 19.67 -38.51
C ALA A 429 -39.45 20.97 -39.09
N HIS A 430 -38.14 21.16 -38.99
CA HIS A 430 -37.43 22.20 -39.74
C HIS A 430 -36.75 21.57 -40.96
N THR A 431 -37.20 22.06 -42.11
CA THR A 431 -36.71 21.81 -43.46
C THR A 431 -35.27 22.34 -43.62
N SER A 432 -34.37 21.46 -44.04
CA SER A 432 -33.05 21.82 -44.56
C SER A 432 -33.16 22.51 -45.93
N PRO A 433 -32.47 23.65 -46.16
CA PRO A 433 -32.07 24.06 -47.49
C PRO A 433 -30.63 23.61 -47.79
N ALA A 434 -30.42 23.26 -49.06
CA ALA A 434 -29.19 22.77 -49.68
C ALA A 434 -28.09 23.86 -49.81
N PRO A 435 -26.84 23.47 -50.10
CA PRO A 435 -25.65 24.30 -49.87
C PRO A 435 -25.36 25.25 -51.04
N GLY A 436 -25.29 26.55 -50.74
CA GLY A 436 -24.77 27.57 -51.64
C GLY A 436 -23.27 27.75 -51.46
N ALA A 437 -22.53 27.74 -52.57
CA ALA A 437 -21.10 27.94 -52.66
C ALA A 437 -20.64 29.25 -51.98
N ALA A 438 -19.65 29.14 -51.09
CA ALA A 438 -18.98 30.28 -50.47
C ALA A 438 -17.57 30.45 -51.05
N GLU A 439 -17.35 31.61 -51.65
CA GLU A 439 -16.05 32.16 -52.04
C GLU A 439 -15.13 32.34 -50.82
N PRO A 440 -13.79 32.29 -50.99
CA PRO A 440 -12.85 32.40 -49.88
C PRO A 440 -12.82 33.84 -49.34
N ARG A 441 -13.42 34.03 -48.17
CA ARG A 441 -13.27 35.27 -47.39
C ARG A 441 -11.95 35.24 -46.65
N VAL A 442 -11.12 36.24 -46.90
CA VAL A 442 -9.92 36.55 -46.13
C VAL A 442 -10.37 37.05 -44.75
N HIS A 443 -10.19 36.23 -43.71
CA HIS A 443 -10.45 36.62 -42.33
C HIS A 443 -9.30 37.48 -41.81
N THR A 444 -9.53 38.78 -41.68
CA THR A 444 -8.76 39.66 -40.80
C THR A 444 -9.05 39.26 -39.35
N GLY A 445 -8.01 38.85 -38.62
CA GLY A 445 -8.06 38.21 -37.30
C GLY A 445 -8.93 38.93 -36.27
N GLY A 446 -9.86 38.17 -35.68
CA GLY A 446 -10.57 38.57 -34.47
C GLY A 446 -9.71 38.32 -33.23
N PRO A 447 -10.12 38.80 -32.04
CA PRO A 447 -9.31 38.79 -30.81
C PRO A 447 -9.03 37.41 -30.20
N LEU A 448 -9.42 36.31 -30.84
CA LEU A 448 -9.33 34.95 -30.31
C LEU A 448 -8.61 34.03 -31.30
N ASP A 449 -7.33 34.32 -31.53
CA ASP A 449 -6.44 33.49 -32.34
C ASP A 449 -5.82 32.35 -31.51
N LYS A 450 -5.31 31.32 -32.19
CA LYS A 450 -4.52 30.26 -31.55
C LYS A 450 -3.31 30.87 -30.82
N GLY A 451 -3.13 30.49 -29.56
CA GLY A 451 -2.14 31.07 -28.66
C GLY A 451 -2.66 32.25 -27.82
N ALA A 452 -3.88 32.74 -28.04
CA ALA A 452 -4.45 33.80 -27.22
C ALA A 452 -4.77 33.29 -25.80
N SER A 453 -4.47 34.14 -24.81
CA SER A 453 -4.87 33.96 -23.41
C SER A 453 -6.35 34.31 -23.26
N VAL A 454 -7.12 33.40 -22.68
CA VAL A 454 -8.56 33.54 -22.49
C VAL A 454 -8.96 33.21 -21.06
N ARG A 455 -10.06 33.81 -20.59
CA ARG A 455 -10.73 33.45 -19.35
C ARG A 455 -12.02 32.71 -19.69
N VAL A 456 -12.27 31.60 -19.01
CA VAL A 456 -13.52 30.85 -19.14
C VAL A 456 -14.63 31.59 -18.40
N LEU A 457 -15.74 31.87 -19.08
CA LEU A 457 -16.88 32.63 -18.55
C LEU A 457 -17.95 31.75 -17.91
N ARG A 458 -18.05 30.47 -18.30
CA ARG A 458 -19.12 29.56 -17.86
C ARG A 458 -18.63 28.13 -17.75
N GLY A 459 -19.32 27.33 -16.94
CA GLY A 459 -19.08 25.90 -16.78
C GLY A 459 -18.12 25.57 -15.62
N PRO A 460 -17.64 24.32 -15.54
CA PRO A 460 -16.86 23.83 -14.39
C PRO A 460 -15.51 24.55 -14.22
N PHE A 461 -15.06 25.27 -15.25
CA PHE A 461 -13.81 26.03 -15.24
C PHE A 461 -14.02 27.55 -15.21
N GLU A 462 -15.23 28.04 -14.90
CA GLU A 462 -15.52 29.47 -14.83
C GLU A 462 -14.47 30.25 -13.99
N GLY A 463 -13.99 31.36 -14.55
CA GLY A 463 -12.95 32.22 -13.99
C GLY A 463 -11.51 31.75 -14.23
N LYS A 464 -11.28 30.53 -14.71
CA LYS A 464 -9.93 30.02 -15.00
C LYS A 464 -9.34 30.65 -16.25
N LEU A 465 -8.03 30.89 -16.22
CA LEU A 465 -7.25 31.37 -17.36
C LEU A 465 -6.70 30.18 -18.13
N GLY A 466 -6.73 30.27 -19.45
CA GLY A 466 -6.14 29.28 -20.33
C GLY A 466 -5.61 29.88 -21.61
N THR A 467 -4.94 29.05 -22.42
CA THR A 467 -4.44 29.43 -23.74
C THR A 467 -5.15 28.62 -24.82
N ILE A 468 -5.60 29.26 -25.89
CA ILE A 468 -6.20 28.54 -27.03
C ILE A 468 -5.13 27.71 -27.74
N GLY A 469 -5.23 26.39 -27.65
CA GLY A 469 -4.34 25.46 -28.35
C GLY A 469 -4.77 25.17 -29.78
N ASP A 470 -6.07 25.11 -30.07
CA ASP A 470 -6.59 24.87 -31.41
C ASP A 470 -8.03 25.38 -31.59
N LEU A 471 -8.41 25.75 -32.81
CA LEU A 471 -9.76 26.21 -33.16
C LEU A 471 -10.42 25.18 -34.08
N ASP A 472 -11.63 24.72 -33.75
CA ASP A 472 -12.26 23.60 -34.46
C ASP A 472 -13.06 24.01 -35.72
N GLY A 473 -13.14 25.32 -35.99
CA GLY A 473 -13.89 25.90 -37.12
C GLY A 473 -15.41 25.85 -36.99
N LYS A 474 -15.96 25.26 -35.92
CA LYS A 474 -17.39 25.13 -35.62
C LYS A 474 -17.87 26.03 -34.48
N GLY A 475 -17.01 26.94 -34.02
CA GLY A 475 -17.30 27.80 -32.88
C GLY A 475 -16.70 27.31 -31.57
N GLY A 476 -15.98 26.19 -31.57
CA GLY A 476 -15.26 25.66 -30.40
C GLY A 476 -13.76 25.92 -30.45
N ALA A 477 -13.15 25.97 -29.28
CA ALA A 477 -11.71 26.07 -29.08
C ALA A 477 -11.24 24.99 -28.11
N ARG A 478 -10.10 24.36 -28.41
CA ARG A 478 -9.38 23.52 -27.46
C ARG A 478 -8.51 24.44 -26.60
N VAL A 479 -8.90 24.63 -25.34
CA VAL A 479 -8.22 25.52 -24.39
C VAL A 479 -7.37 24.70 -23.43
N LEU A 480 -6.14 25.15 -23.18
CA LEU A 480 -5.22 24.61 -22.18
C LEU A 480 -5.37 25.42 -20.88
N LEU A 481 -5.89 24.79 -19.83
CA LEU A 481 -6.10 25.33 -18.49
C LEU A 481 -5.07 24.68 -17.54
N GLY A 482 -3.84 25.18 -17.52
CA GLY A 482 -2.72 24.49 -16.87
C GLY A 482 -2.40 23.15 -17.56
N LEU A 483 -2.52 22.02 -16.85
CA LEU A 483 -2.36 20.67 -17.44
C LEU A 483 -3.64 20.14 -18.12
N LEU A 484 -4.79 20.78 -17.89
CA LEU A 484 -6.05 20.29 -18.42
C LEU A 484 -6.25 20.83 -19.84
N SER A 485 -6.57 19.96 -20.79
CA SER A 485 -7.03 20.37 -22.12
C SER A 485 -8.50 20.06 -22.26
N THR A 486 -9.33 21.08 -22.51
CA THR A 486 -10.78 20.93 -22.67
C THR A 486 -11.27 21.65 -23.92
N ARG A 487 -12.40 21.21 -24.48
CA ARG A 487 -13.10 21.89 -25.57
C ARG A 487 -14.16 22.81 -24.98
N LEU A 488 -14.07 24.09 -25.30
CA LEU A 488 -15.01 25.11 -24.87
C LEU A 488 -15.55 25.86 -26.08
N ASP A 489 -16.81 26.29 -26.02
CA ASP A 489 -17.38 27.16 -27.03
C ASP A 489 -16.74 28.56 -26.94
N LEU A 490 -16.45 29.17 -28.08
CA LEU A 490 -15.84 30.50 -28.18
C LEU A 490 -16.71 31.58 -27.50
N SER A 491 -18.02 31.37 -27.38
CA SER A 491 -18.93 32.26 -26.65
C SER A 491 -18.73 32.25 -25.14
N ASP A 492 -18.11 31.20 -24.60
CA ASP A 492 -17.80 31.04 -23.18
C ASP A 492 -16.35 31.44 -22.86
N LEU A 493 -15.67 32.12 -23.79
CA LEU A 493 -14.29 32.57 -23.63
C LEU A 493 -14.22 34.10 -23.76
N GLU A 494 -13.57 34.74 -22.80
CA GLU A 494 -13.24 36.16 -22.81
C GLU A 494 -11.74 36.35 -23.07
N PRO A 495 -11.32 37.12 -24.10
CA PRO A 495 -9.90 37.37 -24.34
C PRO A 495 -9.30 38.20 -23.20
N VAL A 496 -8.20 37.71 -22.62
CA VAL A 496 -7.49 38.40 -21.55
C VAL A 496 -6.27 39.11 -22.15
N SER A 497 -6.34 40.43 -22.19
CA SER A 497 -5.21 41.25 -22.63
C SER A 497 -4.08 41.14 -21.61
N GLU A 498 -2.97 40.50 -21.99
CA GLU A 498 -1.78 40.27 -21.15
C GLU A 498 -1.20 41.57 -20.54
N ALA A 499 -1.53 42.71 -21.14
CA ALA A 499 -1.09 44.04 -20.71
C ALA A 499 -1.65 44.50 -19.34
N GLN A 500 -2.68 43.87 -18.79
CA GLN A 500 -3.32 44.32 -17.53
C GLN A 500 -2.92 43.53 -16.28
N GLY A 501 -2.08 42.50 -16.40
CA GLY A 501 -1.78 41.55 -15.30
C GLY A 501 -0.47 41.76 -14.54
N ARG A 502 0.45 42.62 -15.01
CA ARG A 502 1.70 42.88 -14.27
C ARG A 502 1.45 43.99 -13.24
N PRO A 503 1.43 43.71 -11.92
CA PRO A 503 1.49 44.77 -10.93
C PRO A 503 2.74 45.60 -11.20
N SER A 504 2.54 46.86 -11.57
CA SER A 504 3.62 47.81 -11.77
C SER A 504 4.47 47.84 -10.49
N PRO A 505 5.79 47.60 -10.56
CA PRO A 505 6.63 47.63 -9.37
C PRO A 505 6.46 48.99 -8.70
N ALA A 506 5.96 48.97 -7.47
CA ALA A 506 5.65 50.16 -6.69
C ALA A 506 6.86 51.10 -6.66
N ALA A 507 6.59 52.38 -6.96
CA ALA A 507 7.56 53.47 -6.91
C ALA A 507 8.32 53.47 -5.56
N PRO A 508 9.62 53.79 -5.56
CA PRO A 508 10.46 53.72 -4.36
C PRO A 508 9.93 54.65 -3.27
N LEU A 509 9.60 54.04 -2.13
CA LEU A 509 9.18 54.67 -0.90
C LEU A 509 10.22 55.73 -0.48
N ARG A 510 9.83 57.01 -0.55
CA ARG A 510 10.62 58.15 -0.07
C ARG A 510 10.87 57.98 1.44
N LYS A 511 12.14 57.89 1.82
CA LYS A 511 12.65 57.89 3.20
C LYS A 511 12.18 59.17 3.92
N PRO A 512 11.47 59.10 5.06
CA PRO A 512 11.17 60.28 5.86
C PRO A 512 12.44 60.81 6.55
N GLN A 513 12.69 62.11 6.41
CA GLN A 513 13.76 62.84 7.10
C GLN A 513 13.53 62.84 8.61
N GLY A 514 14.60 62.62 9.36
CA GLY A 514 14.60 62.46 10.81
C GLY A 514 14.20 63.71 11.58
N ALA A 515 13.54 63.47 12.72
CA ALA A 515 13.23 64.48 13.72
C ALA A 515 14.38 64.63 14.73
N ASP A 516 14.69 65.87 15.06
CA ASP A 516 15.70 66.32 16.01
C ASP A 516 15.47 65.84 17.46
N PRO A 517 16.54 65.58 18.24
CA PRO A 517 16.43 65.25 19.65
C PRO A 517 16.27 66.50 20.53
N ARG A 518 15.14 66.62 21.23
CA ARG A 518 14.97 67.58 22.33
C ARG A 518 15.58 67.03 23.62
N LYS A 519 16.49 67.82 24.19
CA LYS A 519 17.12 67.68 25.50
C LYS A 519 16.07 67.69 26.62
N ALA A 520 16.15 66.73 27.54
CA ALA A 520 15.49 66.80 28.84
C ALA A 520 16.48 67.30 29.90
N ARG A 521 15.96 68.11 30.81
CA ARG A 521 16.61 68.71 31.97
C ARG A 521 15.96 68.16 33.22
#